data_AF-A0A8X6TU97-F1
#
_entry.id   AF-A0A8X6TU97-F1
#
_cell.length_a   1.000
_cell.length_b   1.000
_cell.length_c   1.000
_cell.angle_alpha   90.00
_cell.angle_beta   90.00
_cell.angle_gamma   90.00
#
_symmetry.space_group_name_H-M   'P 1'
#
loop_
_entity.id
_entity.type
_entity.pdbx_description
1 polymer ?
#
loop_
_entity_poly.entity_id
_entity_poly.type
_entity_poly.pdbx_seq_one_letter_code
_entity_poly.pdbx_strand_id
1 'polypeptide(L)'
;METDEEAFSLMLQEALRIFSETDEFREFKNYFEHVYCKRTEAWAYCHRKWLGLNTNMHIESMHRTIKYVYLQGIKVKRLDRALFYLMKFVRERVFD
;
A
#
# COMPACT_ATOMS: atom_id res chain seq x y z
N MET A 1 3.54 12.04 3.21
CA MET A 1 3.27 11.14 4.34
C MET A 1 3.80 11.82 5.59
N GLU A 2 3.12 11.70 6.73
CA GLU A 2 3.55 12.34 7.98
C GLU A 2 4.90 11.78 8.44
N THR A 3 5.80 12.66 8.88
CA THR A 3 7.17 12.36 9.33
C THR A 3 7.35 12.41 10.82
N ASP A 4 6.52 13.18 11.52
CA ASP A 4 6.56 13.32 12.97
C ASP A 4 5.69 12.25 13.65
N GLU A 5 6.25 11.57 14.65
CA GLU A 5 5.59 10.43 15.30
C GLU A 5 4.45 10.88 16.22
N GLU A 6 4.60 12.03 16.88
CA GLU A 6 3.57 12.60 17.75
C GLU A 6 2.39 13.11 16.91
N ALA A 7 2.66 13.87 15.85
CA ALA A 7 1.64 14.34 14.91
C ALA A 7 0.88 13.16 14.28
N PHE A 8 1.59 12.11 13.85
CA PHE A 8 0.95 10.89 13.33
C PHE A 8 0.05 10.22 14.38
N SER A 9 0.51 10.12 15.63
CA SER A 9 -0.26 9.51 16.72
C SER A 9 -1.55 10.27 17.01
N LEU A 10 -1.49 11.60 17.01
CA LEU A 10 -2.68 12.46 17.16
C LEU A 10 -3.66 12.29 16.00
N MET A 11 -3.17 12.27 14.76
CA MET A 11 -4.00 12.04 13.58
C MET A 11 -4.67 10.65 13.62
N LEU A 12 -3.94 9.62 14.07
CA LEU A 12 -4.48 8.26 14.18
C LEU A 12 -5.59 8.17 15.23
N GLN A 13 -5.40 8.82 16.38
CA GLN A 13 -6.43 8.90 17.43
C GLN A 13 -7.68 9.62 16.91
N GLU A 14 -7.51 10.74 16.22
CA GLU A 14 -8.63 11.49 15.64
C GLU A 14 -9.38 10.66 14.59
N ALA A 15 -8.66 9.92 13.73
CA ALA A 15 -9.29 9.03 12.75
C ALA A 15 -10.14 7.93 13.43
N LEU A 16 -9.61 7.28 14.49
CA LEU A 16 -10.34 6.27 15.26
C LEU A 16 -11.55 6.86 15.98
N ARG A 17 -11.46 8.12 16.43
CA ARG A 17 -12.56 8.88 17.01
C ARG A 17 -13.67 9.07 15.98
N ILE A 18 -13.33 9.57 14.79
CA ILE A 18 -14.28 9.77 13.67
C ILE A 18 -14.96 8.45 13.28
N PHE A 19 -14.22 7.35 13.18
CA PHE A 19 -14.80 6.04 12.89
C PHE A 19 -15.74 5.51 13.98
N SER A 20 -15.66 6.06 15.19
CA SER A 20 -16.57 5.71 16.29
C SER A 20 -17.88 6.49 16.25
N GLU A 21 -17.96 7.58 15.47
CA GLU A 21 -19.16 8.42 15.36
C GLU A 21 -20.19 7.85 14.38
N THR A 22 -19.78 6.93 13.50
CA THR A 22 -20.62 6.39 12.43
C THR A 22 -20.61 4.86 12.43
N ASP A 23 -21.79 4.26 12.56
CA ASP A 23 -21.93 2.80 12.61
C ASP A 23 -21.45 2.09 11.34
N GLU A 24 -21.50 2.79 10.20
CA GLU A 24 -20.99 2.30 8.92
C GLU A 24 -19.51 1.91 8.97
N PHE A 25 -18.72 2.57 9.83
CA PHE A 25 -17.29 2.30 9.96
C PHE A 25 -16.96 1.32 11.10
N ARG A 26 -17.94 0.80 11.83
CA ARG A 26 -17.69 -0.04 13.02
C ARG A 26 -16.82 -1.26 12.73
N GLU A 27 -17.14 -2.01 11.67
CA GLU A 27 -16.36 -3.19 11.26
C GLU A 27 -14.96 -2.81 10.79
N PHE A 28 -14.87 -1.77 9.96
CA PHE A 28 -13.60 -1.27 9.47
C PHE A 28 -12.70 -0.78 10.61
N LYS A 29 -13.24 0.00 11.55
CA LYS A 29 -12.55 0.48 12.74
C LYS A 29 -11.98 -0.70 13.53
N ASN A 30 -12.80 -1.69 13.86
CA ASN A 30 -12.38 -2.85 14.63
C ASN A 30 -11.23 -3.57 13.94
N TYR A 31 -11.34 -3.83 12.63
CA TYR A 31 -10.28 -4.43 11.85
C TYR A 31 -9.01 -3.56 11.85
N PHE A 32 -9.13 -2.28 11.53
CA PHE A 32 -8.01 -1.35 11.42
C PHE A 32 -7.26 -1.21 12.75
N GLU A 33 -7.99 -1.06 13.84
CA GLU A 33 -7.44 -0.96 15.20
C GLU A 33 -6.71 -2.24 15.63
N HIS A 34 -7.29 -3.41 15.36
CA HIS A 34 -6.70 -4.69 15.77
C HIS A 34 -5.51 -5.12 14.90
N VAL A 35 -5.53 -4.79 13.61
CA VAL A 35 -4.55 -5.28 12.63
C VAL A 35 -3.44 -4.26 12.35
N TYR A 36 -3.80 -2.98 12.17
CA TYR A 36 -2.87 -1.94 11.74
C TYR A 36 -2.37 -1.08 12.90
N CYS A 37 -3.25 -0.61 13.79
CA CYS A 37 -2.85 0.32 14.86
C CYS A 37 -1.87 -0.30 15.88
N LYS A 38 -1.85 -1.63 16.02
CA LYS A 38 -0.89 -2.33 16.90
C LYS A 38 0.51 -2.51 16.31
N ARG A 39 0.72 -2.08 15.05
CA ARG A 39 1.95 -2.34 14.29
C ARG A 39 2.35 -1.11 13.48
N THR A 40 2.11 0.10 14.00
CA THR A 40 2.37 1.35 13.28
C THR A 40 3.83 1.46 12.86
N GLU A 41 4.75 0.91 13.64
CA GLU A 41 6.19 0.83 13.36
C GLU A 41 6.48 0.05 12.07
N ALA A 42 5.64 -0.92 11.72
CA ALA A 42 5.81 -1.77 10.55
C ALA A 42 5.34 -1.11 9.23
N TRP A 43 4.45 -0.12 9.28
CA TRP A 43 3.84 0.43 8.06
C TRP A 43 3.82 1.95 7.99
N ALA A 44 3.70 2.67 9.10
CA ALA A 44 3.61 4.12 9.12
C ALA A 44 4.96 4.76 8.74
N TYR A 45 4.88 5.82 7.94
CA TYR A 45 6.07 6.45 7.37
C TYR A 45 6.95 7.12 8.42
N CYS A 46 6.36 7.75 9.43
CA CYS A 46 7.08 8.41 10.52
C CYS A 46 8.09 7.48 11.23
N HIS A 47 7.74 6.21 11.46
CA HIS A 47 8.61 5.19 12.04
C HIS A 47 9.59 4.56 11.04
N ARG A 48 9.33 4.67 9.73
CA ARG A 48 10.10 4.04 8.65
C ARG A 48 10.97 5.01 7.85
N LYS A 49 10.92 6.31 8.13
CA LYS A 49 11.54 7.39 7.34
C LYS A 49 13.05 7.22 7.12
N TRP A 50 13.75 6.53 8.04
CA TRP A 50 15.19 6.29 7.95
C TRP A 50 15.58 4.95 7.32
N LEU A 51 14.62 4.08 7.02
CA LEU A 51 14.92 2.77 6.44
C LEU A 51 15.36 2.87 4.97
N GLY A 52 15.19 4.02 4.31
CA GLY A 52 15.42 4.18 2.87
C GLY A 52 14.50 3.33 1.99
N LEU A 53 13.61 2.55 2.60
CA LEU A 53 12.70 1.61 1.95
C LEU A 53 11.33 2.27 1.72
N ASN A 54 11.25 3.15 0.72
CA ASN A 54 9.96 3.56 0.17
C ASN A 54 9.49 2.54 -0.89
N THR A 55 9.34 1.29 -0.47
CA THR A 55 8.94 0.17 -1.35
C THR A 55 7.60 0.43 -2.02
N ASN A 56 6.71 1.22 -1.41
CA ASN A 56 5.41 1.55 -2.02
C ASN A 56 5.59 2.27 -3.35
N MET A 57 6.50 3.25 -3.44
CA MET A 57 6.77 3.92 -4.72
C MET A 57 7.33 2.94 -5.76
N HIS A 58 8.21 2.02 -5.36
CA HIS A 58 8.77 1.03 -6.27
C HIS A 58 7.70 0.03 -6.77
N ILE A 59 6.82 -0.44 -5.86
CA ILE A 59 5.72 -1.34 -6.19
C ILE A 59 4.66 -0.65 -7.05
N GLU A 60 4.32 0.61 -6.74
CA GLU A 60 3.40 1.42 -7.54
C GLU A 60 3.97 1.69 -8.94
N SER A 61 5.25 2.02 -9.03
CA SER A 61 5.95 2.19 -10.32
C SER A 61 5.96 0.88 -11.12
N MET A 62 6.29 -0.24 -10.47
CA MET A 62 6.22 -1.58 -11.07
C MET A 62 4.81 -1.90 -11.58
N HIS A 63 3.78 -1.70 -10.75
CA HIS A 63 2.39 -1.90 -11.12
C HIS A 63 1.99 -1.02 -12.31
N ARG A 64 2.43 0.24 -12.33
CA ARG A 64 2.17 1.17 -13.44
C ARG A 64 2.82 0.69 -14.73
N THR A 65 4.07 0.24 -14.68
CA THR A 65 4.78 -0.33 -15.83
C THR A 65 4.04 -1.56 -16.36
N ILE A 66 3.68 -2.52 -15.50
CA ILE A 66 2.93 -3.70 -15.92
C ILE A 66 1.59 -3.29 -16.56
N LYS A 67 0.82 -2.41 -15.91
CA LYS A 67 -0.51 -1.99 -16.37
C LYS A 67 -0.46 -1.24 -17.71
N TYR A 68 0.43 -0.28 -17.86
CA TYR A 68 0.40 0.63 -19.01
C TYR A 68 1.36 0.24 -20.12
N VAL A 69 2.50 -0.38 -19.82
CA VAL A 69 3.49 -0.80 -20.83
C VAL A 69 3.19 -2.20 -21.36
N TYR A 70 2.94 -3.18 -20.47
CA TYR A 70 2.73 -4.57 -20.89
C TYR A 70 1.26 -4.87 -21.20
N LEU A 71 0.34 -4.34 -20.40
CA LEU A 71 -1.10 -4.61 -20.53
C LEU A 71 -1.86 -3.52 -21.30
N GLN A 72 -1.19 -2.43 -21.70
CA GLN A 72 -1.78 -1.33 -22.47
C GLN A 72 -3.06 -0.75 -21.84
N GLY A 73 -3.15 -0.76 -20.50
CA GLY A 73 -4.32 -0.29 -19.75
C GLY A 73 -5.51 -1.26 -19.73
N ILE A 74 -5.42 -2.40 -20.41
CA ILE A 74 -6.52 -3.37 -20.50
C ILE A 74 -6.63 -4.16 -19.20
N LYS A 75 -7.87 -4.29 -18.69
CA LYS A 75 -8.16 -5.13 -17.53
C LYS A 75 -8.14 -6.60 -17.95
N VAL A 76 -7.08 -7.31 -17.57
CA VAL A 76 -6.91 -8.73 -17.90
C VAL A 76 -7.87 -9.57 -17.06
N LYS A 77 -8.84 -10.21 -17.72
CA LYS A 77 -9.79 -11.13 -17.05
C LYS A 77 -9.23 -12.55 -16.87
N ARG A 78 -8.16 -12.87 -17.60
CA ARG A 78 -7.57 -14.20 -17.73
C ARG A 78 -6.23 -14.28 -16.99
N LEU A 79 -6.16 -15.14 -15.98
CA LEU A 79 -4.99 -15.27 -15.12
C LEU A 79 -3.73 -15.67 -15.89
N ASP A 80 -3.86 -16.57 -16.87
CA ASP A 80 -2.74 -17.04 -17.70
C ASP A 80 -2.07 -15.90 -18.46
N ARG A 81 -2.85 -14.95 -18.99
CA ARG A 81 -2.29 -13.76 -19.64
C ARG A 81 -1.58 -12.85 -18.66
N ALA A 82 -2.14 -12.65 -17.46
CA ALA A 82 -1.49 -11.84 -16.44
C ALA A 82 -0.13 -12.44 -16.03
N LEU A 83 -0.07 -13.77 -15.84
CA LEU A 83 1.17 -14.49 -15.55
C LEU A 83 2.20 -14.35 -16.67
N PHE A 84 1.78 -14.48 -17.93
CA PHE A 84 2.68 -14.29 -19.08
C PHE A 84 3.36 -12.91 -19.06
N TYR A 85 2.61 -11.83 -18.86
CA TYR A 85 3.18 -10.48 -18.82
C TYR A 85 4.04 -10.22 -17.59
N LEU A 86 3.68 -10.79 -16.43
CA LEU A 86 4.53 -10.75 -15.23
C LEU A 86 5.87 -11.45 -15.46
N MET A 87 5.87 -12.66 -16.03
CA MET A 87 7.09 -13.38 -16.36
C MET A 87 7.94 -12.64 -17.39
N LYS A 88 7.32 -11.99 -18.38
CA LYS A 88 8.00 -11.16 -19.37
C LYS A 88 8.68 -9.95 -18.69
N PHE A 89 7.95 -9.25 -17.81
CA PHE A 89 8.50 -8.13 -17.03
C PHE A 89 9.69 -8.56 -16.18
N VAL A 90 9.57 -9.66 -15.42
CA VAL A 90 10.68 -10.17 -14.59
C VAL A 90 11.88 -10.52 -15.44
N ARG A 91 11.68 -11.17 -16.59
CA ARG A 91 12.76 -11.49 -17.53
C ARG A 91 13.51 -10.22 -17.95
N GLU A 92 12.82 -9.20 -18.43
CA GLU A 92 13.45 -7.96 -18.89
C GLU A 92 14.20 -7.25 -17.76
N ARG A 93 13.68 -7.25 -16.53
CA ARG A 93 14.35 -6.64 -15.36
C ARG A 93 15.56 -7.41 -14.83
N VAL A 94 15.69 -8.70 -15.13
CA VAL A 94 16.85 -9.52 -14.71
C VAL A 94 18.03 -9.35 -15.67
N PHE A 95 17.77 -8.92 -16.91
CA PHE A 95 18.79 -8.76 -17.95
C PHE A 95 19.13 -7.29 -18.27
N ASP A 96 18.49 -6.33 -17.59
CA ASP A 96 18.87 -4.90 -17.50
C ASP A 96 19.86 -4.67 -16.34
#